data_AF-A0A1D2QM06-F1
#
_entry.id   AF-A0A1D2QM06-F1
#
_cell.length_a   1.000
_cell.length_b   1.000
_cell.length_c   1.000
_cell.angle_alpha   90.00
_cell.angle_beta   90.00
_cell.angle_gamma   90.00
#
_symmetry.space_group_name_H-M   'P 1'
#
loop_
_entity.id
_entity.type
_entity.pdbx_description
1 polymer ?
#
loop_
_entity_poly.entity_id
_entity_poly.type
_entity_poly.pdbx_seq_one_letter_code
_entity_poly.pdbx_strand_id
1 'polypeptide(L)'
;MTSQAASSICGSFNQWQISRPVTSGITVCTVGGSPIVPAGYVITSRSRRSSCTGSGANSYHVKVPSGSSQFICQGSAIPAGWAVRSTGTSTACVATGSGNSATIVPLSGDGPFYVCANTTLPAGFVITHIISSWSCSSDTWVVQKPNPTRGVTTVHCGLHSQIPTGFVITAQRQLSQCRSAVGSSGLGFDITQPITTGETTVCPISVIPEGFVITGTVSAGNSSCGNSAAYKIAVLSGPGPFEVCNISGLPQGYVVTSVLSGDRCGAHGGHVVQQPASTGETRICRYGRQDFSVTDAPIASGYAVVGVIQTSSCPLSNGLFISLPNPDSATVMCNGFDVPDGYIRSGLSINPPRCGAIGGYTILPLNSSQAVVPTPFIDAESDVTTAPNAPVIECVVQGVNGGLISQATTNPSGCH
;
A
#
# COMPACT_ATOMS: atom_id res chain seq x y z
N MET A 1 -20.57 -19.88 -21.51
CA MET A 1 -20.81 -21.21 -20.92
C MET A 1 -21.19 -22.17 -22.03
N THR A 2 -20.72 -23.41 -21.99
CA THR A 2 -21.10 -24.50 -22.89
C THR A 2 -22.27 -25.26 -22.28
N SER A 3 -23.42 -25.32 -22.94
CA SER A 3 -24.52 -26.24 -22.58
C SER A 3 -24.60 -27.37 -23.58
N GLN A 4 -24.78 -28.60 -23.08
CA GLN A 4 -24.97 -29.79 -23.90
C GLN A 4 -26.46 -30.00 -24.15
N ALA A 5 -26.87 -30.10 -25.42
CA ALA A 5 -28.23 -30.48 -25.81
C ALA A 5 -28.19 -31.68 -26.76
N ALA A 6 -29.22 -32.53 -26.68
CA ALA A 6 -29.49 -33.52 -27.71
C ALA A 6 -29.90 -32.79 -29.00
N SER A 7 -29.14 -32.99 -30.07
CA SER A 7 -29.39 -32.31 -31.34
C SER A 7 -30.19 -33.23 -32.26
N SER A 8 -31.34 -32.75 -32.75
CA SER A 8 -32.02 -33.39 -33.88
C SER A 8 -31.27 -33.19 -35.20
N ILE A 9 -30.27 -32.30 -35.24
CA ILE A 9 -29.48 -31.93 -36.42
C ILE A 9 -28.17 -32.76 -36.49
N CYS A 10 -27.60 -33.15 -35.35
CA CYS A 10 -26.33 -33.87 -35.28
C CYS A 10 -26.44 -35.38 -34.92
N GLY A 11 -27.64 -35.97 -34.96
CA GLY A 11 -27.83 -37.40 -34.68
C GLY A 11 -27.44 -37.77 -33.23
N SER A 12 -26.63 -38.83 -33.06
CA SER A 12 -26.15 -39.32 -31.75
C SER A 12 -25.03 -38.48 -31.12
N PHE A 13 -24.60 -37.40 -31.78
CA PHE A 13 -23.55 -36.52 -31.26
C PHE A 13 -24.13 -35.40 -30.38
N ASN A 14 -23.40 -35.09 -29.31
CA ASN A 14 -23.73 -34.02 -28.39
C ASN A 14 -23.47 -32.65 -29.04
N GLN A 15 -24.46 -31.76 -29.04
CA GLN A 15 -24.27 -30.37 -29.48
C GLN A 15 -23.93 -29.50 -28.28
N TRP A 16 -22.86 -28.71 -28.41
CA TRP A 16 -22.44 -27.75 -27.39
C TRP A 16 -22.80 -26.34 -27.84
N GLN A 17 -23.72 -25.69 -27.12
CA GLN A 17 -24.03 -24.29 -27.35
C GLN A 17 -23.19 -23.42 -26.43
N ILE A 18 -22.33 -22.58 -27.01
CA ILE A 18 -21.59 -21.56 -26.28
C ILE A 18 -22.43 -20.29 -26.26
N SER A 19 -22.93 -19.90 -25.10
CA SER A 19 -23.68 -18.65 -24.95
C SER A 19 -23.12 -17.82 -23.80
N ARG A 20 -23.11 -16.50 -24.01
CA ARG A 20 -22.94 -15.54 -22.93
C ARG A 20 -24.28 -15.45 -22.20
N PRO A 21 -24.38 -15.92 -20.95
CA PRO A 21 -25.58 -15.67 -20.13
C PRO A 21 -25.94 -14.17 -20.10
N VAL A 22 -27.13 -13.86 -20.60
CA VAL A 22 -27.74 -12.52 -20.54
C VAL A 22 -28.57 -12.37 -19.25
N THR A 23 -29.08 -11.18 -18.97
CA THR A 23 -29.87 -10.88 -17.75
C THR A 23 -31.10 -11.79 -17.59
N SER A 24 -31.68 -12.28 -18.69
CA SER A 24 -32.78 -13.25 -18.67
C SER A 24 -32.35 -14.67 -18.28
N GLY A 25 -31.05 -14.97 -18.34
CA GLY A 25 -30.45 -16.26 -17.98
C GLY A 25 -30.31 -17.25 -19.14
N ILE A 26 -29.64 -18.35 -18.86
CA ILE A 26 -29.51 -19.51 -19.75
C ILE A 26 -29.73 -20.80 -18.96
N THR A 27 -30.14 -21.85 -19.66
CA THR A 27 -30.20 -23.20 -19.08
C THR A 27 -28.92 -23.97 -19.44
N VAL A 28 -28.27 -24.56 -18.44
CA VAL A 28 -27.08 -25.40 -18.60
C VAL A 28 -27.39 -26.81 -18.11
N CYS A 29 -27.05 -27.82 -18.92
CA CYS A 29 -27.17 -29.23 -18.54
C CYS A 29 -25.84 -29.71 -17.95
N THR A 30 -25.89 -30.50 -16.87
CA THR A 30 -24.74 -31.24 -16.34
C THR A 30 -25.11 -32.69 -16.09
N VAL A 31 -24.14 -33.59 -16.30
CA VAL A 31 -24.23 -35.00 -15.93
C VAL A 31 -23.24 -35.24 -14.80
N GLY A 32 -23.71 -35.73 -13.64
CA GLY A 32 -22.82 -36.16 -12.55
C GLY A 32 -22.24 -35.07 -11.64
N GLY A 33 -22.83 -33.87 -11.53
CA GLY A 33 -22.36 -32.85 -10.58
C GLY A 33 -23.01 -31.47 -10.72
N SER A 34 -22.50 -30.50 -9.97
CA SER A 34 -22.90 -29.08 -10.09
C SER A 34 -22.18 -28.38 -11.25
N PRO A 35 -22.82 -27.43 -11.95
CA PRO A 35 -22.18 -26.70 -13.04
C PRO A 35 -21.07 -25.79 -12.51
N ILE A 36 -20.01 -25.62 -13.31
CA ILE A 36 -19.05 -24.53 -13.09
C ILE A 36 -19.75 -23.23 -13.48
N VAL A 37 -20.05 -22.41 -12.47
CA VAL A 37 -20.68 -21.10 -12.65
C VAL A 37 -19.58 -20.05 -12.73
N PRO A 38 -19.48 -19.27 -13.82
CA PRO A 38 -18.50 -18.19 -13.90
C PRO A 38 -18.72 -17.14 -12.81
N ALA A 39 -17.66 -16.43 -12.43
CA ALA A 39 -17.77 -15.31 -11.51
C ALA A 39 -18.81 -14.28 -12.00
N GLY A 40 -19.63 -13.77 -11.08
CA GLY A 40 -20.69 -12.80 -11.40
C GLY A 40 -22.05 -13.42 -11.75
N TYR A 41 -22.16 -14.73 -11.86
CA TYR A 41 -23.42 -15.43 -12.18
C TYR A 41 -23.96 -16.20 -10.99
N VAL A 42 -25.27 -16.43 -11.00
CA VAL A 42 -25.98 -17.16 -9.95
C VAL A 42 -26.87 -18.26 -10.51
N ILE A 43 -27.02 -19.35 -9.74
CA ILE A 43 -27.98 -20.42 -10.01
C ILE A 43 -29.32 -20.04 -9.37
N THR A 44 -30.37 -20.03 -10.18
CA THR A 44 -31.72 -19.60 -9.76
C THR A 44 -32.74 -20.73 -9.78
N SER A 45 -32.44 -21.84 -10.47
CA SER A 45 -33.19 -23.08 -10.36
C SER A 45 -32.37 -24.29 -10.81
N ARG A 46 -32.81 -25.47 -10.36
CA ARG A 46 -32.31 -26.79 -10.73
C ARG A 46 -33.52 -27.69 -10.98
N SER A 47 -33.54 -28.40 -12.10
CA SER A 47 -34.62 -29.33 -12.45
C SER A 47 -34.10 -30.55 -13.21
N ARG A 48 -34.87 -31.65 -13.20
CA ARG A 48 -34.69 -32.76 -14.14
C ARG A 48 -35.48 -32.43 -15.41
N ARG A 49 -34.83 -31.84 -16.42
CA ARG A 49 -35.44 -31.67 -17.73
C ARG A 49 -35.10 -32.86 -18.63
N SER A 50 -36.10 -33.32 -19.37
CA SER A 50 -35.94 -34.32 -20.45
C SER A 50 -35.01 -33.84 -21.58
N SER A 51 -34.79 -32.53 -21.70
CA SER A 51 -33.84 -31.95 -22.65
C SER A 51 -32.37 -32.17 -22.30
N CYS A 52 -32.06 -32.55 -21.06
CA CYS A 52 -30.70 -32.96 -20.67
C CYS A 52 -30.63 -34.49 -20.73
N THR A 53 -29.92 -35.03 -21.71
CA THR A 53 -29.76 -36.48 -21.88
C THR A 53 -28.63 -37.03 -20.99
N GLY A 54 -28.82 -38.25 -20.48
CA GLY A 54 -27.88 -38.94 -19.59
C GLY A 54 -28.47 -39.29 -18.22
N SER A 55 -28.10 -40.46 -17.68
CA SER A 55 -28.51 -40.86 -16.32
C SER A 55 -27.95 -39.89 -15.29
N GLY A 56 -28.82 -39.34 -14.43
CA GLY A 56 -28.44 -38.34 -13.43
C GLY A 56 -28.27 -36.91 -13.96
N ALA A 57 -28.67 -36.62 -15.20
CA ALA A 57 -28.60 -35.28 -15.77
C ALA A 57 -29.54 -34.29 -15.06
N ASN A 58 -29.04 -33.09 -14.77
CA ASN A 58 -29.81 -31.98 -14.23
C ASN A 58 -29.64 -30.74 -15.11
N SER A 59 -30.71 -29.95 -15.25
CA SER A 59 -30.66 -28.60 -15.83
C SER A 59 -30.59 -27.54 -14.74
N TYR A 60 -29.75 -26.53 -14.95
CA TYR A 60 -29.55 -25.40 -14.06
C TYR A 60 -29.86 -24.10 -14.80
N HIS A 61 -30.64 -23.21 -14.19
CA HIS A 61 -30.88 -21.88 -14.73
C HIS A 61 -29.89 -20.88 -14.13
N VAL A 62 -29.01 -20.34 -14.97
CA VAL A 62 -27.90 -19.46 -14.56
C VAL A 62 -28.09 -18.08 -15.17
N LYS A 63 -27.99 -17.03 -14.37
CA LYS A 63 -28.11 -15.64 -14.84
C LYS A 63 -27.25 -14.65 -14.06
N VAL A 64 -27.10 -13.45 -14.60
CA VAL A 64 -26.55 -12.30 -13.84
C VAL A 64 -27.64 -11.84 -12.86
N PRO A 65 -27.35 -11.66 -11.56
CA PRO A 65 -28.33 -11.08 -10.65
C PRO A 65 -28.59 -9.62 -11.03
N SER A 66 -29.83 -9.17 -10.89
CA SER A 66 -30.25 -7.82 -11.28
C SER A 66 -31.40 -7.34 -10.39
N GLY A 67 -31.54 -6.02 -10.26
CA GLY A 67 -32.60 -5.41 -9.44
C GLY A 67 -32.23 -5.36 -7.94
N SER A 68 -33.24 -5.16 -7.09
CA SER A 68 -33.07 -4.95 -5.64
C SER A 68 -32.92 -6.24 -4.83
N SER A 69 -33.30 -7.39 -5.38
CA SER A 69 -33.07 -8.69 -4.75
C SER A 69 -33.13 -9.82 -5.78
N GLN A 70 -32.46 -10.93 -5.50
CA GLN A 70 -32.42 -12.09 -6.37
C GLN A 70 -32.53 -13.38 -5.56
N PHE A 71 -33.45 -14.26 -5.98
CA PHE A 71 -33.51 -15.64 -5.49
C PHE A 71 -32.38 -16.47 -6.08
N ILE A 72 -31.70 -17.25 -5.24
CA ILE A 72 -30.64 -18.18 -5.63
C ILE A 72 -30.78 -19.52 -4.90
N CYS A 73 -30.24 -20.58 -5.52
CA CYS A 73 -30.13 -21.88 -4.88
C CYS A 73 -28.86 -21.98 -4.04
N GLN A 74 -28.94 -22.66 -2.89
CA GLN A 74 -27.77 -22.86 -2.03
C GLN A 74 -26.70 -23.65 -2.81
N GLY A 75 -25.43 -23.23 -2.67
CA GLY A 75 -24.30 -23.72 -3.47
C GLY A 75 -23.99 -22.85 -4.70
N SER A 76 -24.84 -21.88 -5.05
CA SER A 76 -24.45 -20.80 -5.96
C SER A 76 -23.42 -19.88 -5.28
N ALA A 77 -22.38 -19.49 -6.02
CA ALA A 77 -21.49 -18.42 -5.59
C ALA A 77 -22.29 -17.11 -5.43
N ILE A 78 -21.89 -16.28 -4.46
CA ILE A 78 -22.43 -14.94 -4.25
C ILE A 78 -21.53 -13.97 -5.04
N PRO A 79 -22.07 -13.21 -6.01
CA PRO A 79 -21.28 -12.25 -6.76
C PRO A 79 -20.72 -11.12 -5.89
N ALA A 80 -19.60 -10.56 -6.30
CA ALA A 80 -19.02 -9.39 -5.63
C ALA A 80 -20.05 -8.24 -5.55
N GLY A 81 -20.13 -7.59 -4.40
CA GLY A 81 -21.11 -6.53 -4.14
C GLY A 81 -22.52 -7.03 -3.82
N TRP A 82 -22.75 -8.33 -3.70
CA TRP A 82 -24.02 -8.90 -3.22
C TRP A 82 -23.83 -9.58 -1.86
N ALA A 83 -24.90 -9.68 -1.09
CA ALA A 83 -24.92 -10.38 0.19
C ALA A 83 -26.22 -11.15 0.41
N VAL A 84 -26.16 -12.20 1.23
CA VAL A 84 -27.34 -13.00 1.59
C VAL A 84 -28.19 -12.21 2.57
N ARG A 85 -29.45 -11.94 2.22
CA ARG A 85 -30.44 -11.30 3.12
C ARG A 85 -31.24 -12.31 3.91
N SER A 86 -31.59 -13.44 3.30
CA SER A 86 -32.37 -14.48 3.95
C SER A 86 -32.10 -15.85 3.36
N THR A 87 -32.34 -16.88 4.17
CA THR A 87 -32.27 -18.29 3.80
C THR A 87 -33.65 -18.92 3.88
N GLY A 88 -33.90 -19.96 3.08
CA GLY A 88 -35.16 -20.69 3.10
C GLY A 88 -35.05 -21.99 2.31
N THR A 89 -36.20 -22.57 1.98
CA THR A 89 -36.26 -23.74 1.09
C THR A 89 -37.19 -23.47 -0.09
N SER A 90 -36.91 -24.11 -1.22
CA SER A 90 -37.67 -23.99 -2.45
C SER A 90 -37.57 -25.25 -3.29
N THR A 91 -38.69 -25.63 -3.90
CA THR A 91 -38.75 -26.71 -4.89
C THR A 91 -38.00 -26.36 -6.18
N ALA A 92 -37.71 -25.08 -6.42
CA ALA A 92 -36.93 -24.63 -7.57
C ALA A 92 -35.46 -25.07 -7.50
N CYS A 93 -34.94 -25.46 -6.32
CA CYS A 93 -33.51 -25.70 -6.12
C CYS A 93 -33.09 -27.17 -6.10
N VAL A 94 -34.05 -28.09 -6.18
CA VAL A 94 -33.80 -29.52 -6.28
C VAL A 94 -34.70 -30.12 -7.34
N ALA A 95 -34.22 -31.21 -7.95
CA ALA A 95 -35.01 -31.93 -8.95
C ALA A 95 -36.26 -32.60 -8.37
N THR A 96 -36.25 -32.94 -7.08
CA THR A 96 -37.33 -33.61 -6.35
C THR A 96 -37.30 -33.16 -4.89
N GLY A 97 -38.45 -32.74 -4.34
CA GLY A 97 -38.57 -32.24 -2.96
C GLY A 97 -38.29 -30.73 -2.82
N SER A 98 -37.84 -30.31 -1.64
CA SER A 98 -37.45 -28.92 -1.34
C SER A 98 -35.94 -28.83 -1.12
N GLY A 99 -35.32 -27.86 -1.77
CA GLY A 99 -33.89 -27.58 -1.68
C GLY A 99 -33.64 -26.29 -0.94
N ASN A 100 -32.47 -26.15 -0.32
CA ASN A 100 -32.11 -24.91 0.33
C ASN A 100 -31.91 -23.79 -0.69
N SER A 101 -32.36 -22.60 -0.33
CA SER A 101 -32.32 -21.39 -1.15
C SER A 101 -31.94 -20.18 -0.32
N ALA A 102 -31.51 -19.12 -0.99
CA ALA A 102 -31.24 -17.84 -0.39
C ALA A 102 -31.81 -16.71 -1.24
N THR A 103 -32.12 -15.58 -0.59
CA THR A 103 -32.34 -14.31 -1.28
C THR A 103 -31.12 -13.44 -1.07
N ILE A 104 -30.49 -13.01 -2.15
CA ILE A 104 -29.38 -12.05 -2.12
C ILE A 104 -29.86 -10.65 -2.47
N VAL A 105 -29.17 -9.64 -1.98
CA VAL A 105 -29.40 -8.22 -2.27
C VAL A 105 -28.08 -7.54 -2.66
N PRO A 106 -28.12 -6.54 -3.56
CA PRO A 106 -26.93 -5.75 -3.84
C PRO A 106 -26.63 -4.83 -2.65
N LEU A 107 -25.36 -4.75 -2.27
CA LEU A 107 -24.85 -3.79 -1.31
C LEU A 107 -24.44 -2.51 -2.06
N SER A 108 -25.43 -1.86 -2.68
CA SER A 108 -25.25 -0.61 -3.42
C SER A 108 -25.66 0.58 -2.54
N GLY A 109 -24.70 1.43 -2.19
CA GLY A 109 -24.91 2.60 -1.34
C GLY A 109 -24.20 2.45 0.01
N ASP A 110 -24.65 3.21 1.01
CA ASP A 110 -23.94 3.32 2.29
C ASP A 110 -24.59 2.50 3.42
N GLY A 111 -25.79 1.95 3.21
CA GLY A 111 -26.53 1.15 4.19
C GLY A 111 -27.53 1.97 5.01
N PRO A 112 -28.11 1.39 6.09
CA PRO A 112 -27.83 0.06 6.62
C PRO A 112 -28.46 -1.07 5.78
N PHE A 113 -27.77 -2.21 5.72
CA PHE A 113 -28.26 -3.46 5.11
C PHE A 113 -28.35 -4.56 6.17
N TYR A 114 -29.34 -5.43 6.05
CA TYR A 114 -29.54 -6.58 6.92
C TYR A 114 -29.18 -7.85 6.16
N VAL A 115 -28.13 -8.53 6.61
CA VAL A 115 -27.54 -9.67 5.89
C VAL A 115 -27.24 -10.81 6.85
N CYS A 116 -27.27 -12.05 6.38
CA CYS A 116 -26.96 -13.22 7.18
C CYS A 116 -25.45 -13.31 7.46
N ALA A 117 -25.09 -13.80 8.65
CA ALA A 117 -23.72 -13.91 9.12
C ALA A 117 -22.81 -14.85 8.30
N ASN A 118 -23.38 -15.64 7.39
CA ASN A 118 -22.61 -16.47 6.47
C ASN A 118 -22.20 -15.74 5.18
N THR A 119 -22.50 -14.45 5.06
CA THR A 119 -22.11 -13.65 3.89
C THR A 119 -20.67 -13.18 3.98
N THR A 120 -19.93 -13.25 2.87
CA THR A 120 -18.67 -12.51 2.74
C THR A 120 -19.01 -11.04 2.49
N LEU A 121 -18.48 -10.13 3.31
CA LEU A 121 -18.71 -8.70 3.14
C LEU A 121 -17.74 -8.10 2.11
N PRO A 122 -18.20 -7.24 1.20
CA PRO A 122 -17.31 -6.45 0.36
C PRO A 122 -16.40 -5.53 1.19
N ALA A 123 -15.24 -5.20 0.63
CA ALA A 123 -14.34 -4.21 1.22
C ALA A 123 -15.07 -2.88 1.47
N GLY A 124 -14.77 -2.24 2.60
CA GLY A 124 -15.36 -0.95 2.98
C GLY A 124 -16.65 -1.03 3.79
N PHE A 125 -17.28 -2.20 3.93
CA PHE A 125 -18.41 -2.40 4.82
C PHE A 125 -17.94 -2.87 6.20
N VAL A 126 -18.64 -2.41 7.24
CA VAL A 126 -18.45 -2.82 8.63
C VAL A 126 -19.74 -3.36 9.22
N ILE A 127 -19.62 -4.19 10.25
CA ILE A 127 -20.76 -4.71 11.01
C ILE A 127 -21.02 -3.75 12.17
N THR A 128 -22.20 -3.15 12.25
CA THR A 128 -22.56 -2.21 13.31
C THR A 128 -23.41 -2.83 14.41
N HIS A 129 -24.21 -3.85 14.04
CA HIS A 129 -25.04 -4.61 14.97
C HIS A 129 -25.07 -6.08 14.58
N ILE A 130 -25.21 -6.94 15.59
CA ILE A 130 -25.53 -8.35 15.46
C ILE A 130 -26.89 -8.55 16.12
N ILE A 131 -27.86 -9.04 15.35
CA ILE A 131 -29.22 -9.30 15.83
C ILE A 131 -29.61 -10.74 15.50
N SER A 132 -30.43 -11.35 16.35
CA SER A 132 -31.09 -12.61 16.03
C SER A 132 -32.27 -12.34 15.09
N SER A 133 -32.32 -13.01 13.95
CA SER A 133 -33.51 -13.00 13.09
C SER A 133 -33.85 -14.39 12.61
N TRP A 134 -35.15 -14.65 12.46
CA TRP A 134 -35.69 -15.86 11.83
C TRP A 134 -35.43 -15.97 10.32
N SER A 135 -35.10 -14.87 9.64
CA SER A 135 -34.87 -14.87 8.19
C SER A 135 -33.52 -15.47 7.80
N CYS A 136 -32.61 -15.55 8.75
CA CYS A 136 -31.34 -16.23 8.62
C CYS A 136 -31.37 -17.48 9.50
N SER A 137 -30.77 -18.58 9.05
CA SER A 137 -30.52 -19.74 9.92
C SER A 137 -29.46 -19.49 10.99
N SER A 138 -28.99 -18.24 11.14
CA SER A 138 -27.89 -17.76 11.98
C SER A 138 -28.17 -16.32 12.40
N ASP A 139 -27.21 -15.67 13.05
CA ASP A 139 -27.25 -14.23 13.27
C ASP A 139 -27.42 -13.43 11.97
N THR A 140 -28.02 -12.26 12.12
CA THR A 140 -28.13 -11.22 11.10
C THR A 140 -27.22 -10.07 11.48
N TRP A 141 -26.37 -9.68 10.54
CA TRP A 141 -25.52 -8.52 10.64
C TRP A 141 -26.23 -7.32 10.04
N VAL A 142 -26.20 -6.21 10.77
CA VAL A 142 -26.47 -4.90 10.22
C VAL A 142 -25.14 -4.36 9.71
N VAL A 143 -25.06 -4.12 8.40
CA VAL A 143 -23.82 -3.70 7.74
C VAL A 143 -24.02 -2.38 7.02
N GLN A 144 -23.00 -1.54 7.08
CA GLN A 144 -22.99 -0.23 6.42
C GLN A 144 -21.56 0.19 6.12
N LYS A 145 -21.39 1.21 5.28
CA LYS A 145 -20.10 1.88 5.19
C LYS A 145 -19.90 2.76 6.42
N PRO A 146 -18.68 2.86 6.97
CA PRO A 146 -18.41 3.82 8.02
C PRO A 146 -18.61 5.25 7.53
N ASN A 147 -18.90 6.15 8.47
CA ASN A 147 -19.03 7.57 8.17
C ASN A 147 -17.71 8.10 7.56
N PRO A 148 -17.72 8.66 6.33
CA PRO A 148 -16.51 9.17 5.70
C PRO A 148 -16.05 10.52 6.29
N THR A 149 -16.83 11.13 7.18
CA THR A 149 -16.49 12.41 7.81
C THR A 149 -15.41 12.19 8.87
N ARG A 150 -14.24 12.81 8.67
CA ARG A 150 -13.10 12.72 9.60
C ARG A 150 -13.48 13.11 11.02
N GLY A 151 -13.05 12.32 12.00
CA GLY A 151 -13.36 12.51 13.42
C GLY A 151 -14.77 12.06 13.84
N VAL A 152 -15.67 11.73 12.91
CA VAL A 152 -16.97 11.14 13.24
C VAL A 152 -16.82 9.63 13.36
N THR A 153 -17.25 9.07 14.49
CA THR A 153 -17.08 7.65 14.77
C THR A 153 -18.21 6.81 14.18
N THR A 154 -17.88 5.58 13.81
CA THR A 154 -18.83 4.50 13.50
C THR A 154 -18.51 3.32 14.39
N VAL A 155 -19.53 2.66 14.93
CA VAL A 155 -19.33 1.42 15.70
C VAL A 155 -19.00 0.26 14.75
N HIS A 156 -18.04 -0.56 15.13
CA HIS A 156 -17.61 -1.75 14.42
C HIS A 156 -17.55 -2.96 15.36
N CYS A 157 -18.39 -3.96 15.13
CA CYS A 157 -18.43 -5.22 15.87
C CYS A 157 -17.38 -6.19 15.31
N GLY A 158 -16.12 -5.97 15.68
CA GLY A 158 -14.96 -6.54 15.00
C GLY A 158 -14.45 -7.87 15.55
N LEU A 159 -15.07 -8.98 15.16
CA LEU A 159 -14.39 -10.28 15.01
C LEU A 159 -14.54 -10.88 13.61
N HIS A 160 -15.52 -10.42 12.82
CA HIS A 160 -15.93 -11.04 11.56
C HIS A 160 -15.79 -10.15 10.33
N SER A 161 -15.30 -8.91 10.49
CA SER A 161 -15.03 -7.99 9.39
C SER A 161 -13.78 -7.16 9.65
N GLN A 162 -13.05 -6.86 8.57
CA GLN A 162 -11.85 -6.04 8.61
C GLN A 162 -12.22 -4.56 8.72
N ILE A 163 -11.36 -3.78 9.38
CA ILE A 163 -11.51 -2.33 9.41
C ILE A 163 -11.13 -1.78 8.03
N PRO A 164 -11.96 -0.91 7.42
CA PRO A 164 -11.65 -0.33 6.13
C PRO A 164 -10.35 0.48 6.13
N THR A 165 -9.61 0.43 5.03
CA THR A 165 -8.39 1.22 4.84
C THR A 165 -8.65 2.72 5.06
N GLY A 166 -7.75 3.38 5.77
CA GLY A 166 -7.86 4.80 6.12
C GLY A 166 -8.69 5.09 7.38
N PHE A 167 -9.32 4.07 7.98
CA PHE A 167 -9.96 4.20 9.29
C PHE A 167 -9.04 3.70 10.41
N VAL A 168 -9.16 4.32 11.57
CA VAL A 168 -8.43 3.99 12.79
C VAL A 168 -9.39 3.64 13.92
N ILE A 169 -8.95 2.80 14.85
CA ILE A 169 -9.69 2.46 16.08
C ILE A 169 -9.43 3.56 17.11
N THR A 170 -10.49 4.20 17.62
CA THR A 170 -10.40 5.24 18.66
C THR A 170 -10.90 4.77 20.02
N ALA A 171 -11.70 3.71 20.04
CA ALA A 171 -12.14 3.07 21.29
C ALA A 171 -12.34 1.56 21.13
N GLN A 172 -12.26 0.85 22.24
CA GLN A 172 -12.62 -0.56 22.40
C GLN A 172 -13.59 -0.68 23.58
N ARG A 173 -14.78 -1.25 23.35
CA ARG A 173 -15.87 -1.28 24.33
C ARG A 173 -16.62 -2.61 24.29
N GLN A 174 -17.24 -2.96 25.42
CA GLN A 174 -18.24 -4.02 25.47
C GLN A 174 -19.60 -3.41 25.09
N LEU A 175 -20.09 -3.74 23.91
CA LEU A 175 -21.30 -3.20 23.33
C LEU A 175 -22.35 -4.31 23.20
N SER A 176 -23.53 -4.10 23.79
CA SER A 176 -24.63 -5.06 23.71
C SER A 176 -25.03 -5.37 22.27
N GLN A 177 -24.97 -4.38 21.39
CA GLN A 177 -25.23 -4.54 19.96
C GLN A 177 -24.21 -5.40 19.19
N CYS A 178 -23.03 -5.63 19.74
CA CYS A 178 -22.03 -6.53 19.16
C CYS A 178 -22.10 -7.94 19.76
N ARG A 179 -23.05 -8.18 20.66
CA ARG A 179 -23.27 -9.49 21.27
C ARG A 179 -24.11 -10.35 20.34
N SER A 180 -23.66 -11.57 20.15
CA SER A 180 -24.34 -12.62 19.39
C SER A 180 -25.06 -13.55 20.36
N ALA A 181 -26.17 -14.14 19.93
CA ALA A 181 -26.84 -15.20 20.67
C ALA A 181 -25.99 -16.48 20.79
N VAL A 182 -25.00 -16.68 19.89
CA VAL A 182 -24.13 -17.87 19.84
C VAL A 182 -22.75 -17.65 20.49
N GLY A 183 -22.58 -16.61 21.32
CA GLY A 183 -21.42 -16.50 22.21
C GLY A 183 -20.34 -15.47 21.82
N SER A 184 -20.66 -14.45 21.01
CA SER A 184 -19.74 -13.31 20.83
C SER A 184 -19.52 -12.59 22.17
N SER A 185 -18.28 -12.16 22.42
CA SER A 185 -17.89 -11.43 23.62
C SER A 185 -18.66 -10.11 23.81
N GLY A 186 -19.25 -9.57 22.73
CA GLY A 186 -19.82 -8.23 22.73
C GLY A 186 -18.77 -7.15 22.48
N LEU A 187 -17.55 -7.53 22.12
CA LEU A 187 -16.49 -6.58 21.83
C LEU A 187 -16.81 -5.78 20.56
N GLY A 188 -16.78 -4.46 20.68
CA GLY A 188 -16.91 -3.53 19.58
C GLY A 188 -15.88 -2.41 19.65
N PHE A 189 -15.70 -1.74 18.53
CA PHE A 189 -14.71 -0.69 18.33
C PHE A 189 -15.40 0.56 17.81
N ASP A 190 -14.96 1.72 18.27
CA ASP A 190 -15.29 2.97 17.57
C ASP A 190 -14.19 3.21 16.54
N ILE A 191 -14.58 3.39 15.28
CA ILE A 191 -13.66 3.67 14.18
C ILE A 191 -13.94 5.03 13.55
N THR A 192 -12.91 5.72 13.06
CA THR A 192 -13.08 6.98 12.32
C THR A 192 -11.95 7.19 11.31
N GLN A 193 -12.13 8.07 10.34
CA GLN A 193 -10.98 8.60 9.60
C GLN A 193 -10.27 9.64 10.46
N PRO A 194 -8.94 9.58 10.60
CA PRO A 194 -8.21 10.53 11.43
C PRO A 194 -8.28 11.95 10.82
N ILE A 195 -8.27 12.96 11.69
CA ILE A 195 -8.24 14.37 11.27
C ILE A 195 -6.83 14.75 10.80
N THR A 196 -6.73 15.63 9.79
CA THR A 196 -5.45 16.10 9.23
C THR A 196 -4.95 17.42 9.81
N THR A 197 -5.80 18.17 10.50
CA THR A 197 -5.48 19.51 11.03
C THR A 197 -5.25 19.51 12.54
N GLY A 198 -5.00 18.34 13.14
CA GLY A 198 -4.85 18.17 14.58
C GLY A 198 -4.51 16.73 14.96
N GLU A 199 -4.66 16.40 16.25
CA GLU A 199 -4.38 15.06 16.78
C GLU A 199 -5.64 14.19 16.79
N THR A 200 -5.52 12.93 16.34
CA THR A 200 -6.52 11.88 16.56
C THR A 200 -6.00 10.92 17.64
N THR A 201 -6.81 10.61 18.64
CA THR A 201 -6.45 9.56 19.62
C THR A 201 -6.86 8.19 19.07
N VAL A 202 -5.92 7.25 19.05
CA VAL A 202 -6.09 5.92 18.48
C VAL A 202 -5.61 4.84 19.44
N CYS A 203 -6.27 3.69 19.41
CA CYS A 203 -5.88 2.54 20.21
C CYS A 203 -4.64 1.83 19.63
N PRO A 204 -3.78 1.21 20.45
CA PRO A 204 -2.57 0.54 19.97
C PRO A 204 -2.81 -0.61 18.99
N ILE A 205 -3.99 -1.22 19.06
CA ILE A 205 -4.44 -2.25 18.12
C ILE A 205 -4.79 -1.69 16.74
N SER A 206 -4.89 -0.37 16.59
CA SER A 206 -5.12 0.28 15.30
C SER A 206 -3.85 0.29 14.47
N VAL A 207 -3.98 -0.05 13.18
CA VAL A 207 -2.95 0.29 12.20
C VAL A 207 -2.91 1.81 12.07
N ILE A 208 -1.71 2.40 12.08
CA ILE A 208 -1.52 3.83 11.84
C ILE A 208 -1.46 4.07 10.33
N PRO A 209 -2.31 4.94 9.75
CA PRO A 209 -2.29 5.22 8.33
C PRO A 209 -0.99 5.87 7.87
N GLU A 210 -0.63 5.67 6.61
CA GLU A 210 0.51 6.34 5.99
C GLU A 210 0.38 7.87 6.08
N GLY A 211 1.51 8.56 6.30
CA GLY A 211 1.57 10.02 6.48
C GLY A 211 1.20 10.51 7.88
N PHE A 212 0.72 9.63 8.78
CA PHE A 212 0.53 9.95 10.19
C PHE A 212 1.72 9.50 11.02
N VAL A 213 2.04 10.28 12.05
CA VAL A 213 3.05 9.95 13.06
C VAL A 213 2.46 10.01 14.44
N ILE A 214 3.08 9.30 15.39
CA ILE A 214 2.65 9.30 16.79
C ILE A 214 3.27 10.53 17.47
N THR A 215 2.43 11.47 17.89
CA THR A 215 2.85 12.72 18.54
C THR A 215 2.72 12.65 20.06
N GLY A 216 2.16 11.58 20.61
CA GLY A 216 2.05 11.41 22.06
C GLY A 216 1.39 10.11 22.48
N THR A 217 1.40 9.86 23.78
CA THR A 217 0.71 8.76 24.45
C THR A 217 -0.35 9.30 25.40
N VAL A 218 -1.45 8.58 25.54
CA VAL A 218 -2.51 8.84 26.52
C VAL A 218 -2.53 7.66 27.49
N SER A 219 -2.37 7.92 28.79
CA SER A 219 -2.34 6.89 29.82
C SER A 219 -3.59 6.00 29.79
N ALA A 220 -3.42 4.71 30.09
CA ALA A 220 -4.49 3.70 30.00
C ALA A 220 -5.78 4.11 30.72
N GLY A 221 -5.68 4.72 31.91
CA GLY A 221 -6.84 5.17 32.69
C GLY A 221 -7.64 6.32 32.08
N ASN A 222 -7.07 7.03 31.09
CA ASN A 222 -7.71 8.12 30.36
C ASN A 222 -8.02 7.74 28.90
N SER A 223 -7.78 6.49 28.52
CA SER A 223 -8.00 6.01 27.16
C SER A 223 -9.37 5.34 27.04
N SER A 224 -9.99 5.43 25.86
CA SER A 224 -11.13 4.57 25.51
C SER A 224 -10.69 3.21 24.97
N CYS A 225 -9.43 2.83 25.15
CA CYS A 225 -8.78 1.68 24.50
C CYS A 225 -8.66 0.46 25.44
N GLY A 226 -9.65 0.30 26.32
CA GLY A 226 -9.61 -0.71 27.38
C GLY A 226 -8.50 -0.40 28.39
N ASN A 227 -7.66 -1.40 28.67
CA ASN A 227 -6.57 -1.30 29.67
C ASN A 227 -5.23 -0.85 29.08
N SER A 228 -5.20 -0.45 27.81
CA SER A 228 -3.98 -0.08 27.10
C SER A 228 -3.87 1.43 26.95
N ALA A 229 -2.65 1.98 27.04
CA ALA A 229 -2.41 3.38 26.69
C ALA A 229 -2.80 3.64 25.24
N ALA A 230 -3.42 4.77 24.92
CA ALA A 230 -3.69 5.16 23.54
C ALA A 230 -2.54 5.99 22.96
N TYR A 231 -2.52 6.14 21.64
CA TYR A 231 -1.61 7.01 20.93
C TYR A 231 -2.34 8.22 20.40
N LYS A 232 -1.65 9.36 20.36
CA LYS A 232 -2.08 10.51 19.57
C LYS A 232 -1.34 10.49 18.24
N ILE A 233 -2.08 10.61 17.15
CA ILE A 233 -1.50 10.69 15.81
C ILE A 233 -1.86 11.98 15.11
N ALA A 234 -0.95 12.49 14.29
CA ALA A 234 -1.18 13.68 13.47
C ALA A 234 -0.41 13.59 12.14
N VAL A 235 -0.85 14.38 11.16
CA VAL A 235 -0.03 14.71 9.99
C VAL A 235 0.84 15.91 10.35
N LEU A 236 2.13 15.84 10.04
CA LEU A 236 3.01 17.00 10.20
C LEU A 236 2.85 17.92 8.99
N SER A 237 2.54 19.20 9.24
CA SER A 237 2.36 20.19 8.17
C SER A 237 3.21 21.44 8.43
N GLY A 238 4.18 21.69 7.55
CA GLY A 238 5.06 22.85 7.62
C GLY A 238 6.46 22.52 8.18
N PRO A 239 7.28 23.56 8.45
CA PRO A 239 8.69 23.36 8.76
C PRO A 239 8.95 22.77 10.15
N GLY A 240 7.96 22.72 11.04
CA GLY A 240 8.15 22.35 12.45
C GLY A 240 8.51 23.56 13.32
N PRO A 241 8.97 23.34 14.56
CA PRO A 241 9.28 22.03 15.17
C PRO A 241 8.03 21.22 15.54
N PHE A 242 8.15 19.89 15.48
CA PHE A 242 7.12 18.95 15.92
C PHE A 242 7.67 17.93 16.90
N GLU A 243 6.87 17.54 17.88
CA GLU A 243 7.20 16.48 18.83
C GLU A 243 6.65 15.15 18.32
N VAL A 244 7.53 14.16 18.16
CA VAL A 244 7.21 12.85 17.60
C VAL A 244 7.78 11.77 18.54
N CYS A 245 7.02 10.70 18.77
CA CYS A 245 7.45 9.62 19.64
C CYS A 245 8.31 8.61 18.89
N ASN A 246 9.30 8.02 19.58
CA ASN A 246 10.27 7.11 18.97
C ASN A 246 9.64 5.83 18.41
N ILE A 247 8.45 5.48 18.92
CA ILE A 247 7.66 4.35 18.42
C ILE A 247 7.10 4.60 17.01
N SER A 248 6.95 5.85 16.60
CA SER A 248 6.73 6.17 15.18
C SER A 248 8.06 6.34 14.47
N GLY A 249 8.14 5.80 13.25
CA GLY A 249 9.25 6.11 12.36
C GLY A 249 9.32 7.61 12.06
N LEU A 250 10.50 8.08 11.65
CA LEU A 250 10.70 9.47 11.26
C LEU A 250 9.97 9.74 9.92
N PRO A 251 9.10 10.76 9.84
CA PRO A 251 8.43 11.09 8.59
C PRO A 251 9.42 11.61 7.55
N GLN A 252 9.17 11.28 6.28
CA GLN A 252 10.03 11.69 5.17
C GLN A 252 10.18 13.22 5.11
N GLY A 253 11.41 13.70 4.86
CA GLY A 253 11.71 15.13 4.75
C GLY A 253 11.90 15.85 6.09
N TYR A 254 11.74 15.16 7.22
CA TYR A 254 12.05 15.68 8.55
C TYR A 254 13.38 15.13 9.07
N VAL A 255 14.04 15.92 9.91
CA VAL A 255 15.27 15.54 10.62
C VAL A 255 15.08 15.74 12.13
N VAL A 256 15.76 14.93 12.94
CA VAL A 256 15.72 15.05 14.40
C VAL A 256 16.64 16.18 14.85
N THR A 257 16.15 17.11 15.65
CA THR A 257 16.89 18.30 16.12
C THR A 257 17.17 18.29 17.61
N SER A 258 16.36 17.57 18.37
CA SER A 258 16.59 17.30 19.79
C SER A 258 15.85 16.03 20.24
N VAL A 259 16.22 15.55 21.42
CA VAL A 259 15.54 14.44 22.10
C VAL A 259 14.63 15.00 23.17
N LEU A 260 13.42 14.46 23.24
CA LEU A 260 12.48 14.77 24.30
C LEU A 260 12.74 13.85 25.49
N SER A 261 12.99 14.45 26.65
CA SER A 261 13.02 13.77 27.95
C SER A 261 11.67 13.82 28.68
N GLY A 262 10.63 14.35 28.03
CA GLY A 262 9.32 14.60 28.64
C GLY A 262 8.34 13.42 28.55
N ASP A 263 7.29 13.50 29.37
CA ASP A 263 6.26 12.47 29.52
C ASP A 263 5.31 12.31 28.32
N ARG A 264 5.37 13.20 27.32
CA ARG A 264 4.44 13.22 26.19
C ARG A 264 4.40 11.88 25.44
N CYS A 265 5.56 11.22 25.32
CA CYS A 265 5.71 9.91 24.69
C CYS A 265 5.85 8.76 25.70
N GLY A 266 5.68 9.05 26.99
CA GLY A 266 5.86 8.10 28.09
C GLY A 266 7.20 7.39 28.03
N ALA A 267 7.19 6.07 28.29
CA ALA A 267 8.38 5.24 28.30
C ALA A 267 9.07 5.08 26.93
N HIS A 268 8.43 5.47 25.82
CA HIS A 268 9.02 5.35 24.50
C HIS A 268 10.07 6.45 24.22
N GLY A 269 10.01 7.56 24.96
CA GLY A 269 10.77 8.76 24.62
C GLY A 269 10.31 9.38 23.30
N GLY A 270 10.82 10.57 23.01
CA GLY A 270 10.47 11.28 21.79
C GLY A 270 11.62 12.07 21.19
N HIS A 271 11.35 12.67 20.05
CA HIS A 271 12.24 13.52 19.28
C HIS A 271 11.50 14.80 18.92
N VAL A 272 12.24 15.90 18.86
CA VAL A 272 11.79 17.07 18.12
C VAL A 272 12.29 16.93 16.69
N VAL A 273 11.39 17.07 15.74
CA VAL A 273 11.66 16.95 14.32
C VAL A 273 11.28 18.24 13.60
N GLN A 274 12.03 18.58 12.55
CA GLN A 274 11.73 19.74 11.72
C GLN A 274 12.19 19.47 10.28
N GLN A 275 11.61 20.19 9.32
CA GLN A 275 12.16 20.18 7.96
C GLN A 275 13.49 20.95 7.98
N PRO A 276 14.55 20.43 7.36
CA PRO A 276 15.76 21.19 7.19
C PRO A 276 15.48 22.52 6.47
N ALA A 277 16.18 23.57 6.87
CA ALA A 277 16.07 24.87 6.23
C ALA A 277 16.43 24.77 4.74
N SER A 278 15.68 25.47 3.90
CA SER A 278 15.98 25.60 2.47
C SER A 278 17.15 26.55 2.20
N THR A 279 17.54 27.35 3.20
CA THR A 279 18.73 28.22 3.16
C THR A 279 19.44 28.17 4.50
N GLY A 280 20.78 28.24 4.45
CA GLY A 280 21.61 28.16 5.64
C GLY A 280 21.66 26.78 6.27
N GLU A 281 22.04 26.74 7.54
CA GLU A 281 22.36 25.50 8.24
C GLU A 281 21.21 25.04 9.14
N THR A 282 20.98 23.74 9.14
CA THR A 282 20.10 23.06 10.08
C THR A 282 20.93 22.24 11.05
N ARG A 283 20.69 22.43 12.34
CA ARG A 283 21.29 21.58 13.36
C ARG A 283 20.45 20.33 13.56
N ILE A 284 21.09 19.16 13.52
CA ILE A 284 20.45 17.86 13.71
C ILE A 284 21.17 17.05 14.79
N CYS A 285 20.48 16.09 15.37
CA CYS A 285 21.05 15.13 16.31
C CYS A 285 21.48 13.85 15.61
N ARG A 286 22.64 13.34 16.01
CA ARG A 286 23.12 12.04 15.57
C ARG A 286 22.62 10.97 16.54
N TYR A 287 21.92 9.97 16.02
CA TYR A 287 21.60 8.74 16.75
C TYR A 287 22.69 7.69 16.46
N GLY A 288 23.20 7.04 17.50
CA GLY A 288 24.19 5.96 17.38
C GLY A 288 25.25 5.97 18.50
N ARG A 289 25.74 4.76 18.84
CA ARG A 289 27.01 4.58 19.59
C ARG A 289 28.16 5.23 18.80
N GLN A 290 29.28 5.50 19.46
CA GLN A 290 30.49 6.11 18.87
C GLN A 290 31.10 5.39 17.65
N ASP A 291 30.53 4.27 17.21
CA ASP A 291 30.92 3.60 15.97
C ASP A 291 30.31 4.35 14.78
N PHE A 292 31.16 4.79 13.85
CA PHE A 292 30.84 5.67 12.73
C PHE A 292 29.87 5.09 11.67
N SER A 293 29.04 4.10 12.02
CA SER A 293 27.98 3.51 11.18
C SER A 293 26.78 4.47 11.05
N VAL A 294 26.45 4.87 9.83
CA VAL A 294 25.62 6.03 9.45
C VAL A 294 24.10 5.76 9.50
N THR A 295 23.61 4.79 10.28
CA THR A 295 22.26 4.24 10.01
C THR A 295 21.08 4.89 10.74
N ASP A 296 21.26 5.70 11.80
CA ASP A 296 20.15 5.84 12.76
C ASP A 296 19.45 7.22 12.78
N ALA A 297 19.96 8.21 12.04
CA ALA A 297 19.20 9.44 11.74
C ALA A 297 19.45 9.83 10.27
N PRO A 298 18.47 9.63 9.37
CA PRO A 298 18.68 9.90 7.96
C PRO A 298 18.98 11.40 7.78
N ILE A 299 20.14 11.70 7.19
CA ILE A 299 20.40 13.02 6.63
C ILE A 299 19.39 13.19 5.50
N ALA A 300 18.72 14.35 5.45
CA ALA A 300 17.76 14.62 4.40
C ALA A 300 18.46 14.55 3.03
N SER A 301 17.81 13.89 2.07
CA SER A 301 18.34 13.76 0.70
C SER A 301 18.72 15.13 0.15
N GLY A 302 19.91 15.23 -0.45
CA GLY A 302 20.44 16.49 -1.00
C GLY A 302 21.20 17.38 -0.02
N TYR A 303 21.23 17.08 1.29
CA TYR A 303 21.96 17.88 2.28
C TYR A 303 23.37 17.33 2.53
N ALA A 304 24.35 18.23 2.62
CA ALA A 304 25.71 17.90 3.06
C ALA A 304 25.91 18.19 4.55
N VAL A 305 26.74 17.38 5.21
CA VAL A 305 27.18 17.64 6.59
C VAL A 305 28.34 18.63 6.57
N VAL A 306 28.09 19.85 7.00
CA VAL A 306 29.04 20.98 6.94
C VAL A 306 29.76 21.22 8.28
N GLY A 307 29.35 20.53 9.35
CA GLY A 307 30.00 20.61 10.65
C GLY A 307 29.50 19.61 11.66
N VAL A 308 30.28 19.42 12.72
CA VAL A 308 29.92 18.68 13.93
C VAL A 308 29.81 19.65 15.10
N ILE A 309 28.92 19.37 16.05
CA ILE A 309 28.73 20.21 17.24
C ILE A 309 28.51 19.36 18.47
N GLN A 310 29.10 19.78 19.59
CA GLN A 310 28.77 19.23 20.90
C GLN A 310 27.61 19.99 21.54
N THR A 311 26.57 19.28 21.91
CA THR A 311 25.35 19.92 22.41
C THR A 311 24.45 19.00 23.23
N SER A 312 24.05 19.46 24.42
CA SER A 312 23.21 18.71 25.34
C SER A 312 21.80 18.38 24.83
N SER A 313 21.34 19.00 23.73
CA SER A 313 20.03 18.68 23.15
C SER A 313 20.01 17.36 22.38
N CYS A 314 21.18 16.77 22.10
CA CYS A 314 21.33 15.52 21.38
C CYS A 314 21.84 14.39 22.30
N PRO A 315 21.56 13.11 21.98
CA PRO A 315 22.15 12.00 22.71
C PRO A 315 23.68 12.10 22.69
N LEU A 316 24.32 11.80 23.83
CA LEU A 316 25.79 11.81 23.97
C LEU A 316 26.45 13.15 23.59
N SER A 317 25.66 14.22 23.61
CA SER A 317 26.03 15.54 23.14
C SER A 317 26.48 15.62 21.68
N ASN A 318 26.07 14.71 20.78
CA ASN A 318 26.56 14.68 19.40
C ASN A 318 25.54 15.22 18.39
N GLY A 319 25.78 16.43 17.88
CA GLY A 319 25.00 17.04 16.81
C GLY A 319 25.80 17.26 15.53
N LEU A 320 25.09 17.49 14.43
CA LEU A 320 25.64 17.84 13.12
C LEU A 320 25.01 19.15 12.63
N PHE A 321 25.75 19.87 11.79
CA PHE A 321 25.21 20.93 10.94
C PHE A 321 25.07 20.37 9.53
N ILE A 322 23.87 20.48 8.96
CA ILE A 322 23.59 20.14 7.57
C ILE A 322 23.18 21.40 6.79
N SER A 323 23.53 21.46 5.52
CA SER A 323 23.12 22.54 4.61
C SER A 323 22.93 21.97 3.22
N LEU A 324 22.07 22.59 2.42
CA LEU A 324 22.10 22.37 0.97
C LEU A 324 23.47 22.86 0.45
N PRO A 325 24.18 22.05 -0.36
CA PRO A 325 25.39 22.52 -1.00
C PRO A 325 25.10 23.68 -1.95
N ASN A 326 26.06 24.60 -2.07
CA ASN A 326 25.95 25.71 -3.00
C ASN A 326 26.04 25.18 -4.45
N PRO A 327 25.05 25.44 -5.32
CA PRO A 327 25.07 24.98 -6.70
C PRO A 327 26.12 25.69 -7.57
N ASP A 328 26.64 26.84 -7.12
CA ASP A 328 27.54 27.69 -7.90
C ASP A 328 28.98 27.68 -7.36
N SER A 329 29.23 27.06 -6.20
CA SER A 329 30.57 27.07 -5.60
C SER A 329 30.85 25.84 -4.73
N ALA A 330 32.14 25.68 -4.38
CA ALA A 330 32.57 24.59 -3.52
C ALA A 330 31.89 24.65 -2.14
N THR A 331 31.36 23.52 -1.70
CA THR A 331 30.83 23.36 -0.34
C THR A 331 31.78 22.50 0.48
N VAL A 332 32.12 22.94 1.68
CA VAL A 332 32.93 22.14 2.62
C VAL A 332 32.04 21.12 3.30
N MET A 333 32.42 19.85 3.22
CA MET A 333 31.72 18.70 3.80
C MET A 333 32.65 17.92 4.73
N CYS A 334 32.12 17.40 5.83
CA CYS A 334 32.88 16.57 6.77
C CYS A 334 33.11 15.15 6.22
N ASN A 335 34.25 14.55 6.56
CA ASN A 335 34.52 13.15 6.18
C ASN A 335 33.58 12.16 6.88
N GLY A 336 33.34 11.01 6.24
CA GLY A 336 32.54 9.91 6.80
C GLY A 336 31.04 9.99 6.51
N PHE A 337 30.63 10.85 5.58
CA PHE A 337 29.25 11.00 5.13
C PHE A 337 29.16 10.87 3.61
N ASP A 338 28.02 10.38 3.12
CA ASP A 338 27.78 10.21 1.69
C ASP A 338 27.63 11.57 0.99
N VAL A 339 28.28 11.72 -0.16
CA VAL A 339 28.18 12.92 -0.99
C VAL A 339 26.77 12.99 -1.58
N PRO A 340 26.07 14.14 -1.47
CA PRO A 340 24.75 14.29 -2.08
C PRO A 340 24.77 14.07 -3.59
N ASP A 341 23.69 13.50 -4.13
CA ASP A 341 23.51 13.33 -5.57
C ASP A 341 23.71 14.66 -6.32
N GLY A 342 24.40 14.60 -7.46
CA GLY A 342 24.74 15.78 -8.28
C GLY A 342 26.02 16.51 -7.86
N TYR A 343 26.75 15.99 -6.86
CA TYR A 343 28.03 16.54 -6.43
C TYR A 343 29.17 15.51 -6.52
N ILE A 344 30.39 15.99 -6.75
CA ILE A 344 31.61 15.19 -6.69
C ILE A 344 32.56 15.72 -5.61
N ARG A 345 33.33 14.81 -5.03
CA ARG A 345 34.43 15.16 -4.12
C ARG A 345 35.57 15.80 -4.91
N SER A 346 35.93 17.03 -4.55
CA SER A 346 36.97 17.83 -5.17
C SER A 346 37.98 18.27 -4.12
N GLY A 347 39.01 17.46 -3.87
CA GLY A 347 40.13 17.81 -2.99
C GLY A 347 39.93 17.56 -1.50
N LEU A 348 41.03 17.31 -0.78
CA LEU A 348 41.06 17.15 0.67
C LEU A 348 41.19 18.53 1.33
N SER A 349 40.27 18.84 2.25
CA SER A 349 40.43 19.98 3.15
C SER A 349 40.96 19.44 4.47
N ILE A 350 42.27 19.62 4.71
CA ILE A 350 42.90 19.15 5.93
C ILE A 350 42.49 20.13 7.04
N ASN A 351 41.53 19.73 7.87
CA ASN A 351 40.97 20.48 9.03
C ASN A 351 40.11 21.71 8.74
N PRO A 352 38.94 21.58 8.08
CA PRO A 352 37.93 22.62 8.18
C PRO A 352 37.52 22.79 9.65
N PRO A 353 37.43 24.05 10.15
CA PRO A 353 37.30 24.32 11.59
C PRO A 353 36.09 23.64 12.25
N ARG A 354 35.06 23.33 11.46
CA ARG A 354 33.78 22.81 11.95
C ARG A 354 33.65 21.29 11.90
N CYS A 355 34.56 20.58 11.24
CA CYS A 355 34.54 19.12 11.24
C CYS A 355 35.41 18.52 12.36
N GLY A 356 36.26 19.31 13.02
CA GLY A 356 37.12 18.80 14.08
C GLY A 356 38.04 17.68 13.58
N ALA A 357 38.23 16.64 14.40
CA ALA A 357 39.20 15.57 14.14
C ALA A 357 38.89 14.67 12.93
N ILE A 358 37.65 14.66 12.42
CA ILE A 358 37.31 13.86 11.23
C ILE A 358 37.83 14.51 9.94
N GLY A 359 38.19 15.80 9.97
CA GLY A 359 38.57 16.55 8.78
C GLY A 359 37.41 16.69 7.78
N GLY A 360 37.70 17.23 6.60
CA GLY A 360 36.68 17.36 5.56
C GLY A 360 37.26 17.41 4.15
N TYR A 361 36.39 17.70 3.20
CA TYR A 361 36.71 17.83 1.80
C TYR A 361 35.74 18.83 1.17
N THR A 362 36.10 19.36 0.02
CA THR A 362 35.20 20.19 -0.76
C THR A 362 34.42 19.33 -1.74
N ILE A 363 33.14 19.63 -1.92
CA ILE A 363 32.31 19.07 -2.98
C ILE A 363 31.99 20.15 -4.01
N LEU A 364 31.95 19.75 -5.28
CA LEU A 364 31.60 20.60 -6.41
C LEU A 364 30.40 20.01 -7.16
N PRO A 365 29.55 20.85 -7.78
CA PRO A 365 28.50 20.37 -8.67
C PRO A 365 29.10 19.55 -9.82
N LEU A 366 28.45 18.46 -10.20
CA LEU A 366 28.89 17.57 -11.28
C LEU A 366 29.06 18.30 -12.62
N ASN A 367 28.27 19.37 -12.82
CA ASN A 367 28.25 20.18 -14.04
C ASN A 367 29.15 21.42 -13.97
N SER A 368 29.89 21.62 -12.86
CA SER A 368 30.85 22.72 -12.82
C SER A 368 31.96 22.38 -13.83
N SER A 369 32.20 23.28 -14.79
CA SER A 369 33.24 23.16 -15.83
C SER A 369 34.68 23.08 -15.28
N GLN A 370 34.81 22.97 -13.96
CA GLN A 370 36.03 22.73 -13.19
C GLN A 370 36.15 21.29 -12.68
N ALA A 371 35.41 20.31 -13.24
CA ALA A 371 35.72 18.90 -13.05
C ALA A 371 37.14 18.64 -13.60
N VAL A 372 38.14 18.84 -12.75
CA VAL A 372 39.54 18.57 -13.00
C VAL A 372 39.62 17.11 -13.42
N VAL A 373 39.85 16.90 -14.71
CA VAL A 373 40.32 15.63 -15.24
C VAL A 373 41.49 15.22 -14.34
N PRO A 374 41.46 14.04 -13.68
CA PRO A 374 42.64 13.54 -13.00
C PRO A 374 43.73 13.53 -14.06
N THR A 375 44.77 14.36 -13.87
CA THR A 375 45.97 14.25 -14.67
C THR A 375 46.35 12.77 -14.64
N PRO A 376 46.39 12.06 -15.78
CA PRO A 376 46.88 10.70 -15.75
C PRO A 376 48.33 10.82 -15.28
N PHE A 377 48.63 10.24 -14.12
CA PHE A 377 49.97 9.84 -13.75
C PHE A 377 50.43 8.81 -14.79
N ILE A 378 50.88 9.30 -15.94
CA ILE A 378 51.83 8.61 -16.79
C ILE A 378 53.07 9.48 -16.68
N ASP A 379 53.92 9.14 -15.72
CA ASP A 379 55.35 9.41 -15.91
C ASP A 379 55.71 8.75 -17.25
N ALA A 380 56.20 9.55 -18.19
CA ALA A 380 56.78 9.01 -19.40
C ALA A 380 57.98 8.15 -18.99
N GLU A 381 57.83 6.83 -19.05
CA GLU A 381 58.99 5.94 -19.00
C GLU A 381 59.95 6.35 -20.12
N SER A 382 61.21 6.59 -19.75
CA SER A 382 62.27 7.03 -20.66
C SER A 382 62.78 5.94 -21.61
N ASP A 383 62.12 4.76 -21.67
CA ASP A 383 62.66 3.56 -22.33
C ASP A 383 61.89 3.09 -23.58
N VAL A 384 60.91 3.86 -24.08
CA VAL A 384 60.26 3.52 -25.36
C VAL A 384 60.98 4.21 -26.52
N THR A 385 62.16 3.69 -26.91
CA THR A 385 62.92 4.19 -28.08
C THR A 385 62.63 3.46 -29.39
N THR A 386 61.73 2.48 -29.42
CA THR A 386 61.31 1.83 -30.67
C THR A 386 59.84 1.42 -30.64
N ALA A 387 58.98 2.28 -31.19
CA ALA A 387 57.63 1.88 -31.57
C ALA A 387 57.71 0.99 -32.84
N PRO A 388 57.11 -0.21 -32.85
CA PRO A 388 57.00 -1.00 -34.08
C PRO A 388 56.08 -0.29 -35.08
N ASN A 389 56.48 -0.30 -36.35
CA ASN A 389 55.72 0.32 -37.44
C ASN A 389 54.29 -0.25 -37.49
N ALA A 390 53.31 0.66 -37.58
CA ALA A 390 51.90 0.32 -37.73
C ALA A 390 51.67 -0.55 -38.98
N PRO A 391 50.78 -1.56 -38.93
CA PRO A 391 50.45 -2.36 -40.10
C PRO A 391 49.78 -1.48 -41.18
N VAL A 392 50.32 -1.55 -42.39
CA VAL A 392 49.74 -0.96 -43.59
C VAL A 392 48.45 -1.72 -43.93
N ILE A 393 47.30 -1.06 -43.83
CA ILE A 393 46.03 -1.57 -44.34
C ILE A 393 45.93 -1.14 -45.81
N GLU A 394 46.17 -2.06 -46.74
CA GLU A 394 45.88 -1.86 -48.16
C GLU A 394 44.37 -2.04 -48.40
N CYS A 395 43.68 -0.93 -48.68
CA CYS A 395 42.32 -0.98 -49.22
C CYS A 395 42.37 -1.28 -50.72
N VAL A 396 42.05 -2.51 -51.11
CA VAL A 396 41.80 -2.87 -52.50
C VAL A 396 40.43 -2.32 -52.91
N VAL A 397 40.41 -1.27 -53.74
CA VAL A 397 39.19 -0.77 -54.37
C VAL A 397 38.91 -1.63 -55.60
N GLN A 398 37.97 -2.59 -55.49
CA GLN A 398 37.37 -3.18 -56.68
C GLN A 398 36.38 -2.18 -57.28
N GLY A 399 36.68 -1.73 -58.50
CA GLY A 399 35.86 -0.80 -59.26
C GLY A 399 34.52 -1.41 -59.65
N VAL A 400 33.45 -0.66 -59.41
CA VAL A 400 32.19 -0.81 -60.13
C VAL A 400 31.78 0.56 -60.67
N ASN A 401 31.37 0.52 -61.94
CA ASN A 401 31.10 1.64 -62.82
C ASN A 401 30.05 2.63 -62.29
N GLY A 402 30.38 3.93 -62.44
CA GLY A 402 29.56 4.93 -63.11
C GLY A 402 28.20 5.31 -62.51
N GLY A 403 28.15 6.47 -61.85
CA GLY A 403 26.90 7.17 -61.56
C GLY A 403 27.09 8.41 -60.69
N LEU A 404 27.37 9.55 -61.33
CA LEU A 404 27.29 10.88 -60.72
C LEU A 404 25.85 11.17 -60.27
N ILE A 405 25.65 11.62 -59.03
CA ILE A 405 24.93 12.85 -58.63
C ILE A 405 25.14 13.10 -57.11
N SER A 406 25.22 14.38 -56.80
CA SER A 406 25.67 15.08 -55.60
C SER A 406 24.94 14.81 -54.27
N GLN A 407 25.73 14.86 -53.19
CA GLN A 407 25.48 15.55 -51.91
C GLN A 407 24.15 15.33 -51.18
N ALA A 408 24.20 14.70 -49.99
CA ALA A 408 24.08 15.41 -48.70
C ALA A 408 23.95 14.41 -47.54
N THR A 409 24.83 14.63 -46.55
CA THR A 409 24.84 14.19 -45.16
C THR A 409 23.51 13.76 -44.54
N THR A 410 23.41 12.48 -44.18
CA THR A 410 22.79 12.00 -42.93
C THR A 410 23.63 10.84 -42.40
N ASN A 411 24.21 10.97 -41.22
CA ASN A 411 24.89 9.87 -40.53
C ASN A 411 23.84 9.18 -39.63
N PRO A 412 23.52 7.90 -39.85
CA PRO A 412 22.50 7.19 -39.09
C PRO A 412 23.04 6.67 -37.76
N SER A 413 22.12 6.63 -36.79
CA SER A 413 22.20 5.90 -35.53
C SER A 413 22.26 4.39 -35.74
N GLY A 414 23.02 3.71 -34.88
CA GLY A 414 22.82 2.28 -34.56
C GLY A 414 23.89 1.33 -35.08
N CYS A 415 24.89 1.06 -34.23
CA CYS A 415 25.58 -0.23 -34.23
C CYS A 415 24.86 -1.16 -33.24
N HIS A 416 24.73 -2.42 -33.63
CA HIS A 416 24.05 -3.51 -32.95
C HIS A 416 24.51 -3.79 -31.52
#